data_AF-A0A5P8NC97-F1
#
_entry.id   AF-A0A5P8NC97-F1
#
_cell.length_a   1.000
_cell.length_b   1.000
_cell.length_c   1.000
_cell.angle_alpha   90.00
_cell.angle_beta   90.00
_cell.angle_gamma   90.00
#
_symmetry.space_group_name_H-M   'P 1'
#
loop_
_entity.id
_entity.type
_entity.pdbx_description
1 polymer ?
#
loop_
_entity_poly.entity_id
_entity_poly.type
_entity_poly.pdbx_seq_one_letter_code
_entity_poly.pdbx_strand_id
1 'polypeptide(L)'
;MPIIKSAKKQLRQNKKKKSRNDHFRGLYRETRRSFEEAIKVADAKLAKEIFTNTKDKDGKTVKAGLQAIIDKLVKKNIIHKNNGSRKKAKFVRMIKTIS
;
A
#
# COMPACT_ATOMS: atom_id res chain seq x y z
N MET A 1 -20.80 -26.14 2.50
CA MET A 1 -20.02 -25.86 3.74
C MET A 1 -19.12 -27.07 4.01
N PRO A 2 -17.87 -26.93 4.48
CA PRO A 2 -16.99 -28.08 4.65
C PRO A 2 -17.58 -29.07 5.65
N ILE A 3 -17.52 -30.37 5.36
CA ILE A 3 -18.09 -31.40 6.24
C ILE A 3 -17.17 -31.65 7.45
N ILE A 4 -15.86 -31.71 7.20
CA ILE A 4 -14.82 -31.98 8.21
C ILE A 4 -14.63 -30.78 9.16
N LYS A 5 -14.50 -31.04 10.47
CA LYS A 5 -14.30 -30.02 11.51
C LYS A 5 -13.08 -29.12 11.26
N SER A 6 -11.95 -29.70 10.85
CA SER A 6 -10.71 -28.96 10.52
C SER A 6 -10.93 -27.97 9.37
N ALA A 7 -11.62 -28.39 8.32
CA ALA A 7 -11.93 -27.55 7.17
C ALA A 7 -12.89 -26.40 7.54
N LYS A 8 -13.89 -26.65 8.41
CA LYS A 8 -14.76 -25.57 8.97
C LYS A 8 -13.93 -24.52 9.73
N LYS A 9 -12.94 -24.96 10.53
CA LYS A 9 -12.01 -24.07 11.25
C LYS A 9 -11.14 -23.27 10.28
N GLN A 10 -10.59 -23.93 9.27
CA GLN A 10 -9.75 -23.28 8.25
C GLN A 10 -10.53 -22.20 7.50
N LEU A 11 -11.79 -22.46 7.13
CA LEU A 11 -12.66 -21.48 6.48
C LEU A 11 -12.91 -20.25 7.35
N ARG A 12 -13.16 -20.43 8.65
CA ARG A 12 -13.31 -19.32 9.62
C ARG A 12 -12.02 -18.49 9.73
N GLN A 13 -10.86 -19.14 9.82
CA GLN A 13 -9.57 -18.46 9.89
C GLN A 13 -9.26 -17.70 8.59
N ASN A 14 -9.56 -18.29 7.44
CA ASN A 14 -9.36 -17.67 6.13
C ASN A 14 -10.20 -16.39 6.01
N LYS A 15 -11.51 -16.42 6.36
CA LYS A 15 -12.36 -15.22 6.36
C LYS A 15 -11.76 -14.07 7.18
N LYS A 16 -11.26 -14.34 8.39
CA LYS A 16 -10.61 -13.34 9.24
C LYS A 16 -9.31 -12.80 8.62
N LYS A 17 -8.46 -13.68 8.08
CA LYS A 17 -7.21 -13.29 7.41
C LYS A 17 -7.48 -12.46 6.15
N LYS A 18 -8.48 -12.85 5.36
CA LYS A 18 -8.93 -12.14 4.16
C LYS A 18 -9.34 -10.71 4.50
N SER A 19 -10.27 -10.54 5.44
CA SER A 19 -10.73 -9.21 5.89
C SER A 19 -9.57 -8.30 6.33
N ARG A 20 -8.64 -8.83 7.15
CA ARG A 20 -7.47 -8.07 7.60
C ARG A 20 -6.54 -7.67 6.44
N ASN A 21 -6.32 -8.57 5.48
CA ASN A 21 -5.47 -8.28 4.33
C ASN A 21 -6.15 -7.31 3.35
N ASP A 22 -7.46 -7.42 3.20
CA ASP A 22 -8.24 -6.56 2.31
C ASP A 22 -8.26 -5.11 2.79
N HIS A 23 -8.26 -4.86 4.11
CA HIS A 23 -8.03 -3.53 4.67
C HIS A 23 -6.72 -2.88 4.16
N PHE A 24 -5.58 -3.57 4.28
CA PHE A 24 -4.29 -3.02 3.82
C PHE A 24 -4.23 -2.90 2.29
N ARG A 25 -4.89 -3.80 1.55
CA ARG A 25 -5.00 -3.69 0.10
C ARG A 25 -5.87 -2.51 -0.32
N GLY A 26 -6.96 -2.24 0.39
CA GLY A 26 -7.83 -1.08 0.18
C GLY A 26 -7.05 0.21 0.34
N LEU A 27 -6.37 0.35 1.48
CA LEU A 27 -5.53 1.52 1.79
C LEU A 27 -4.44 1.76 0.72
N TYR A 28 -3.79 0.70 0.22
CA TYR A 28 -2.85 0.80 -0.89
C TYR A 28 -3.52 1.24 -2.21
N ARG A 29 -4.71 0.74 -2.52
CA ARG A 29 -5.43 1.09 -3.76
C ARG A 29 -5.87 2.55 -3.76
N GLU A 30 -6.41 3.02 -2.65
CA GLU A 30 -6.85 4.41 -2.48
C GLU A 30 -5.68 5.38 -2.64
N THR A 31 -4.63 5.19 -1.85
CA THR A 31 -3.42 6.04 -1.92
C THR A 31 -2.74 5.99 -3.28
N ARG A 32 -2.74 4.83 -3.94
CA ARG A 32 -2.25 4.69 -5.32
C ARG A 32 -3.10 5.48 -6.31
N ARG A 33 -4.44 5.48 -6.20
CA ARG A 33 -5.32 6.25 -7.10
C ARG A 33 -5.03 7.74 -6.98
N SER A 34 -4.97 8.27 -5.76
CA SER A 34 -4.64 9.68 -5.52
C SER A 34 -3.26 10.04 -6.09
N PHE A 35 -2.27 9.14 -5.94
CA PHE A 35 -0.96 9.32 -6.56
C PHE A 35 -1.04 9.33 -8.11
N GLU A 36 -1.77 8.39 -8.72
CA GLU A 36 -1.94 8.33 -10.17
C GLU A 36 -2.69 9.55 -10.72
N GLU A 37 -3.63 10.11 -9.97
CA GLU A 37 -4.32 11.37 -10.30
C GLU A 37 -3.36 12.56 -10.29
N ALA A 38 -2.53 12.68 -9.25
CA ALA A 38 -1.49 13.73 -9.19
C ALA A 38 -0.51 13.66 -10.37
N ILE A 39 -0.11 12.43 -10.74
CA ILE A 39 0.74 12.16 -11.91
C ILE A 39 0.05 12.56 -13.22
N LYS A 40 -1.27 12.34 -13.36
CA LYS A 40 -2.01 12.74 -14.57
C LYS A 40 -2.10 14.26 -14.75
N VAL A 41 -2.23 14.99 -13.65
CA VAL A 41 -2.29 16.47 -13.65
C VAL A 41 -0.89 17.10 -13.73
N ALA A 42 0.16 16.29 -13.85
CA ALA A 42 1.56 16.73 -13.90
C ALA A 42 2.03 17.53 -12.65
N ASP A 43 1.39 17.32 -11.50
CA ASP A 43 1.81 17.98 -10.25
C ASP A 43 2.86 17.14 -9.52
N ALA A 44 4.14 17.47 -9.78
CA ALA A 44 5.28 16.79 -9.18
C ALA A 44 5.37 16.98 -7.66
N LYS A 45 4.92 18.13 -7.12
CA LYS A 45 4.98 18.42 -5.67
C LYS A 45 3.97 17.56 -4.92
N LEU A 46 2.72 17.56 -5.38
CA LEU A 46 1.65 16.76 -4.78
C LEU A 46 1.96 15.25 -4.87
N ALA A 47 2.47 14.79 -6.01
CA ALA A 47 2.85 13.38 -6.17
C ALA A 47 3.96 12.96 -5.17
N LYS A 48 4.94 13.83 -4.91
CA LYS A 48 6.02 13.58 -3.95
C LYS A 48 5.53 13.58 -2.51
N GLU A 49 4.61 14.48 -2.16
CA GLU A 49 3.96 14.52 -0.84
C GLU A 49 3.16 13.25 -0.57
N ILE A 50 2.37 12.76 -1.54
CA ILE A 50 1.61 11.51 -1.40
C ILE A 50 2.54 10.29 -1.30
N PHE A 51 3.66 10.33 -2.01
CA PHE A 51 4.62 9.22 -2.03
C PHE A 51 5.37 9.07 -0.70
N THR A 52 5.76 10.20 -0.09
CA THR A 52 6.55 10.26 1.15
C THR A 52 5.66 10.36 2.39
N ASN A 53 6.22 10.07 3.57
CA ASN A 53 5.49 10.21 4.83
C ASN A 53 5.36 11.69 5.20
N THR A 54 4.17 12.11 5.63
CA THR A 54 4.02 13.43 6.24
C THR A 54 4.46 13.36 7.70
N LYS A 55 5.30 14.31 8.10
CA LYS A 55 5.84 14.41 9.46
C LYS A 55 5.36 15.70 10.13
N ASP A 56 5.11 15.62 11.42
CA ASP A 56 4.85 16.77 12.29
C ASP A 56 6.11 17.57 12.58
N LYS A 57 5.92 18.74 13.20
CA LYS A 57 6.98 19.62 13.72
C LYS A 57 7.94 18.89 14.66
N ASP A 58 7.44 17.89 15.40
CA ASP A 58 8.22 17.04 16.31
C ASP A 58 8.87 15.82 15.62
N GLY A 59 8.81 15.74 14.28
CA GLY A 59 9.38 14.65 13.49
C GLY A 59 8.58 13.34 13.49
N LYS A 60 7.44 13.28 14.18
CA LYS A 60 6.54 12.11 14.22
C LYS A 60 5.78 11.96 12.90
N THR A 61 5.58 10.73 12.44
CA THR A 61 4.82 10.48 11.19
C THR A 61 3.33 10.55 11.45
N VAL A 62 2.65 11.50 10.80
CA VAL A 62 1.19 11.73 10.92
C VAL A 62 0.44 10.85 9.94
N LYS A 63 0.90 10.83 8.69
CA LYS A 63 0.29 10.05 7.61
C LYS A 63 1.35 9.24 6.89
N ALA A 64 1.08 7.95 6.73
CA ALA A 64 1.93 7.07 5.95
C ALA A 64 1.78 7.38 4.46
N GLY A 65 2.90 7.63 3.79
CA GLY A 65 2.97 7.77 2.34
C GLY A 65 2.84 6.43 1.62
N LEU A 66 2.63 6.49 0.31
CA LEU A 66 2.50 5.32 -0.55
C LEU A 66 3.68 4.35 -0.40
N GLN A 67 4.91 4.86 -0.23
CA GLN A 67 6.10 4.04 -0.05
C GLN A 67 6.02 3.20 1.24
N ALA A 68 5.68 3.81 2.37
CA ALA A 68 5.58 3.12 3.65
C ALA A 68 4.46 2.07 3.66
N ILE A 69 3.36 2.33 2.95
CA ILE A 69 2.25 1.39 2.78
C ILE A 69 2.70 0.15 2.01
N ILE A 70 3.48 0.32 0.93
CA ILE A 70 4.07 -0.80 0.18
C ILE A 70 4.97 -1.64 1.09
N ASP A 71 5.82 -0.99 1.88
CA ASP A 71 6.70 -1.69 2.82
C ASP A 71 5.90 -2.43 3.92
N LYS A 72 4.76 -1.88 4.35
CA LYS A 72 3.84 -2.56 5.26
C LYS A 72 3.22 -3.81 4.62
N LEU A 73 2.83 -3.74 3.35
CA LEU A 73 2.30 -4.89 2.61
C LEU A 73 3.36 -6.00 2.47
N VAL A 74 4.62 -5.64 2.23
CA VAL A 74 5.75 -6.59 2.20
C VAL A 74 5.96 -7.21 3.58
N LYS A 75 6.03 -6.40 4.64
CA LYS A 75 6.21 -6.88 6.03
C LYS A 75 5.09 -7.84 6.47
N LYS A 76 3.87 -7.62 6.00
CA LYS A 76 2.71 -8.49 6.26
C LYS A 76 2.62 -9.70 5.32
N ASN A 77 3.59 -9.87 4.42
CA ASN A 77 3.63 -10.92 3.40
C ASN A 77 2.37 -10.93 2.51
N ILE A 78 1.78 -9.76 2.27
CA ILE A 78 0.63 -9.60 1.36
C ILE A 78 1.13 -9.49 -0.09
N ILE A 79 2.31 -8.89 -0.28
CA ILE A 79 3.02 -8.83 -1.55
C ILE A 79 4.46 -9.31 -1.37
N HIS A 80 5.02 -9.94 -2.39
CA HIS A 80 6.41 -10.38 -2.38
C HIS A 80 7.38 -9.18 -2.36
N LYS A 81 8.54 -9.33 -1.72
CA LYS A 81 9.58 -8.29 -1.61
C LYS A 81 9.96 -7.68 -2.97
N ASN A 82 10.13 -8.52 -4.00
CA ASN A 82 10.47 -8.06 -5.35
C ASN A 82 9.33 -7.26 -6.00
N ASN A 83 8.07 -7.61 -5.71
CA ASN A 83 6.93 -6.83 -6.19
C ASN A 83 6.90 -5.45 -5.51
N GLY A 84 7.15 -5.40 -4.21
CA GLY A 84 7.33 -4.15 -3.48
C GLY A 84 8.43 -3.26 -4.09
N SER A 85 9.62 -3.82 -4.31
CA SER A 85 10.75 -3.09 -4.91
C SER A 85 10.44 -2.60 -6.33
N ARG A 86 9.85 -3.45 -7.19
CA ARG A 86 9.45 -3.06 -8.56
C ARG A 86 8.46 -1.89 -8.55
N LYS A 87 7.47 -1.92 -7.64
CA LYS A 87 6.48 -0.84 -7.51
C LYS A 87 7.12 0.47 -7.06
N LYS A 88 7.99 0.42 -6.04
CA LYS A 88 8.72 1.61 -5.56
C LYS A 88 9.55 2.24 -6.67
N ALA A 89 10.34 1.43 -7.38
CA ALA A 89 11.15 1.92 -8.51
C ALA A 89 10.29 2.53 -9.64
N LYS A 90 9.16 1.90 -9.98
CA LYS A 90 8.24 2.42 -10.99
C LYS A 90 7.66 3.79 -10.60
N PHE A 91 7.21 3.96 -9.36
CA PHE A 91 6.62 5.22 -8.91
C PHE A 91 7.65 6.35 -8.84
N VAL A 92 8.88 6.07 -8.39
CA VAL A 92 9.98 7.05 -8.44
C VAL A 92 10.27 7.49 -9.88
N ARG A 93 10.27 6.55 -10.83
CA ARG A 93 10.46 6.87 -12.26
C ARG A 93 9.33 7.76 -12.79
N MET A 94 8.08 7.49 -12.41
CA MET A 94 6.93 8.30 -12.82
C MET A 94 7.03 9.74 -12.32
N ILE A 95 7.43 9.94 -11.05
CA ILE A 95 7.66 11.29 -10.50
C ILE A 95 8.78 11.99 -11.28
N LYS A 96 9.88 11.28 -11.56
CA LYS A 96 11.04 11.85 -12.29
C LYS A 96 10.70 12.27 -13.72
N THR A 97 9.74 11.62 -14.39
CA THR A 97 9.33 11.99 -15.75
C THR A 97 8.56 13.31 -15.80
N ILE A 98 7.94 13.71 -14.70
CA ILE A 98 7.09 14.90 -14.61
C ILE A 98 7.80 16.07 -13.92
N SER A 99 8.83 15.78 -13.11
CA SER A 99 9.72 16.76 -12.49
C SER A 99 10.78 17.26 -13.45
#